data_AF-A0A8B6GR51-F1
#
_entry.id   AF-A0A8B6GR51-F1
#
_cell.length_a   1.000
_cell.length_b   1.000
_cell.length_c   1.000
_cell.angle_alpha   90.00
_cell.angle_beta   90.00
_cell.angle_gamma   90.00
#
_symmetry.space_group_name_H-M   'P 1'
#
loop_
_entity.id
_entity.type
_entity.pdbx_description
1 polymer ?
#
loop_
_entity_poly.entity_id
_entity_poly.type
_entity_poly.pdbx_seq_one_letter_code
_entity_poly.pdbx_strand_id
1 'polypeptide(L)'
;MQDFKGAIFEWTKDLCQKDSDQDGRTNGEELGDPDCTWKKGGTPSAAASGHPGICEPLSDPKCATVNKDIKCASETGKWCLFGHCV
;
A
#
# COMPACT_ATOMS: atom_id res chain seq x y z
N MET A 1 -0.17 5.36 5.88
CA MET A 1 0.44 4.13 6.40
C MET A 1 1.07 4.37 7.77
N GLN A 2 0.65 3.63 8.80
CA GLN A 2 1.20 3.74 10.17
C GLN A 2 2.54 3.00 10.30
N ASP A 3 2.73 1.94 9.53
CA ASP A 3 3.94 1.10 9.56
C ASP A 3 5.19 1.82 9.06
N PHE A 4 5.03 2.74 8.11
CA PHE A 4 6.13 3.60 7.66
C PHE A 4 6.62 4.54 8.78
N LYS A 5 5.71 5.02 9.64
CA LYS A 5 6.09 5.79 10.85
C LYS A 5 6.79 4.88 11.86
N GLY A 6 6.31 3.64 12.01
CA GLY A 6 6.94 2.62 12.86
C GLY A 6 8.36 2.25 12.40
N ALA A 7 8.62 2.29 11.09
CA ALA A 7 9.93 2.09 10.49
C ALA A 7 10.82 3.36 10.47
N ILE A 8 10.48 4.40 11.24
CA ILE A 8 11.24 5.66 11.29
C ILE A 8 11.41 6.28 9.88
N PHE A 9 10.39 6.13 9.02
CA PHE A 9 10.38 6.60 7.63
C PHE A 9 11.47 5.98 6.74
N GLU A 10 11.95 4.79 7.10
CA GLU A 10 12.90 4.02 6.30
C GLU A 10 12.23 2.83 5.60
N TRP A 11 12.66 2.56 4.37
CA TRP A 11 12.30 1.33 3.66
C TRP A 11 13.17 0.18 4.19
N THR A 12 12.70 -0.46 5.25
CA THR A 12 13.35 -1.64 5.82
C THR A 12 12.81 -2.91 5.18
N LYS A 13 13.56 -4.01 5.27
CA LYS A 13 13.09 -5.31 4.79
C LYS A 13 11.80 -5.75 5.50
N ASP A 14 11.72 -5.52 6.81
CA ASP A 14 10.54 -5.83 7.60
C ASP A 14 9.31 -5.04 7.14
N LEU A 15 9.50 -3.75 6.80
CA LEU A 15 8.43 -2.94 6.24
C LEU A 15 8.03 -3.45 4.85
N CYS A 16 9.00 -3.77 3.99
CA CYS A 16 8.73 -4.27 2.64
C CYS A 16 7.92 -5.57 2.66
N GLN A 17 8.23 -6.49 3.57
CA GLN A 17 7.55 -7.78 3.70
C GLN A 17 6.22 -7.69 4.47
N LYS A 18 5.87 -6.52 4.99
CA LYS A 18 4.64 -6.33 5.74
C LYS A 18 3.46 -6.15 4.81
N ASP A 19 2.32 -6.74 5.16
CA ASP A 19 1.01 -6.44 4.59
C ASP A 19 0.33 -5.44 5.55
N SER A 20 0.48 -4.15 5.25
CA SER A 20 0.15 -3.07 6.20
C SER A 20 -1.33 -2.68 6.15
N ASP A 21 -1.96 -2.92 5.03
CA ASP A 21 -3.37 -2.68 4.70
C ASP A 21 -4.20 -3.96 4.64
N GLN A 22 -3.58 -5.11 4.92
CA GLN A 22 -4.23 -6.41 5.12
C GLN A 22 -4.99 -6.90 3.90
N ASP A 23 -4.55 -6.56 2.69
CA ASP A 23 -5.19 -7.00 1.45
C ASP A 23 -4.67 -8.36 0.97
N GLY A 24 -3.61 -8.87 1.62
CA GLY A 24 -2.96 -10.14 1.30
C GLY A 24 -1.73 -9.98 0.41
N ARG A 25 -1.30 -8.76 0.12
CA ARG A 25 -0.07 -8.42 -0.60
C ARG A 25 0.89 -7.73 0.36
N THR A 26 2.18 -7.93 0.14
CA THR A 26 3.19 -7.20 0.88
C THR A 26 3.41 -5.80 0.28
N ASN A 27 3.84 -4.85 1.11
CA ASN A 27 4.16 -3.49 0.68
C ASN A 27 5.15 -3.51 -0.51
N GLY A 28 6.08 -4.46 -0.52
CA GLY A 28 7.03 -4.70 -1.60
C GLY A 28 6.35 -5.12 -2.90
N GLU A 29 5.47 -6.13 -2.86
CA GLU A 29 4.72 -6.57 -4.05
C GLU A 29 3.90 -5.45 -4.69
N GLU A 30 3.31 -4.58 -3.87
CA GLU A 30 2.50 -3.46 -4.33
C GLU A 30 3.33 -2.32 -4.93
N LEU A 31 4.51 -2.05 -4.38
CA LEU A 31 5.40 -0.98 -4.87
C LEU A 31 6.42 -1.46 -5.93
N GLY A 32 6.37 -2.74 -6.30
CA GLY A 32 7.24 -3.32 -7.33
C GLY A 32 8.61 -3.75 -6.81
N ASP A 33 8.74 -4.03 -5.52
CA ASP A 33 9.90 -4.64 -4.86
C ASP A 33 9.52 -5.96 -4.14
N PRO A 34 9.01 -6.99 -4.86
CA PRO A 34 8.58 -8.26 -4.25
C PRO A 34 9.71 -9.01 -3.52
N ASP A 35 10.96 -8.80 -3.93
CA ASP A 35 12.13 -9.45 -3.31
C ASP A 35 12.72 -8.64 -2.14
N CYS A 36 12.17 -7.46 -1.84
CA CYS A 36 12.66 -6.54 -0.81
C CYS A 36 14.13 -6.18 -0.94
N THR A 37 14.54 -5.87 -2.17
CA THR A 37 15.92 -5.55 -2.55
C THR A 37 16.11 -4.08 -2.91
N TRP A 38 15.02 -3.34 -3.08
CA TRP A 38 15.07 -1.93 -3.44
C TRP A 38 15.80 -1.11 -2.37
N LYS A 39 16.54 -0.12 -2.85
CA LYS A 39 17.27 0.84 -2.01
C LYS A 39 16.99 2.24 -2.51
N LYS A 40 17.08 3.22 -1.61
CA LYS A 40 16.85 4.63 -1.91
C LYS A 40 17.64 5.07 -3.15
N GLY A 41 16.92 5.60 -4.14
CA GLY A 41 17.50 6.03 -5.43
C GLY A 41 17.63 4.94 -6.48
N GLY A 42 17.31 3.69 -6.16
CA GLY A 42 17.23 2.58 -7.10
C GLY A 42 15.92 2.56 -7.89
N THR A 43 15.86 1.68 -8.89
CA THR A 43 14.62 1.36 -9.62
C THR A 43 14.02 0.09 -9.04
N PRO A 44 12.71 0.04 -8.73
CA PRO A 44 12.04 -1.19 -8.32
C PRO A 44 12.17 -2.27 -9.40
N SER A 45 12.12 -3.54 -9.00
CA SER A 45 12.27 -4.66 -9.94
C SER A 45 11.02 -4.88 -10.81
N ALA A 46 9.88 -4.36 -10.39
CA ALA A 46 8.61 -4.41 -11.10
C ALA A 46 7.89 -3.05 -11.08
N ALA A 47 6.83 -2.94 -11.88
CA ALA A 47 5.93 -1.80 -11.78
C ALA A 47 5.10 -1.89 -10.50
N ALA A 48 4.81 -0.74 -9.88
CA ALA A 48 3.86 -0.68 -8.78
C ALA A 48 2.48 -1.13 -9.25
N SER A 49 1.83 -1.94 -8.43
CA SER A 49 0.56 -2.61 -8.72
C SER A 49 -0.55 -2.33 -7.70
N GLY A 50 -0.24 -1.64 -6.59
CA GLY A 50 -1.19 -1.31 -5.52
C GLY A 50 -0.67 -0.20 -4.61
N HIS A 51 -1.28 -0.06 -3.43
CA HIS A 51 -0.90 0.92 -2.43
C HIS A 51 -0.89 0.35 -1.00
N PRO A 52 0.29 0.27 -0.34
CA PRO A 52 0.51 -0.32 1.01
C PRO A 52 -0.33 0.17 2.20
N GLY A 53 -1.15 1.17 1.98
CA GLY A 53 -2.04 1.72 3.00
C GLY A 53 -3.50 1.71 2.61
N ILE A 54 -3.87 1.04 1.52
CA ILE A 54 -5.24 0.97 1.00
C ILE A 54 -5.51 -0.49 0.67
N CYS A 55 -6.41 -1.12 1.42
CA CYS A 55 -6.77 -2.50 1.16
C CYS A 55 -7.44 -2.63 -0.21
N GLU A 56 -6.84 -3.37 -1.14
CA GLU A 56 -7.33 -3.53 -2.51
C GLU A 56 -7.72 -5.00 -2.83
N PRO A 57 -8.82 -5.22 -3.58
CA PRO A 57 -9.71 -4.22 -4.15
C PRO A 57 -10.66 -3.61 -3.12
N LEU A 58 -10.97 -2.32 -3.26
CA LEU A 58 -11.90 -1.59 -2.39
C LEU A 58 -13.30 -2.21 -2.32
N SER A 59 -13.70 -2.96 -3.35
CA SER A 59 -14.98 -3.67 -3.44
C SER A 59 -15.06 -4.93 -2.59
N ASP A 60 -13.93 -5.43 -2.07
CA ASP A 60 -13.94 -6.58 -1.17
C ASP A 60 -14.54 -6.18 0.18
N PRO A 61 -15.55 -6.91 0.71
CA PRO A 61 -16.12 -6.65 2.03
C PRO A 61 -15.08 -6.60 3.15
N LYS A 62 -13.98 -7.35 3.03
CA LYS A 62 -12.84 -7.30 3.94
C LYS A 62 -12.23 -5.89 3.94
N CYS A 63 -11.89 -5.38 2.75
CA CYS A 63 -11.26 -4.09 2.57
C CYS A 63 -12.17 -2.91 2.92
N ALA A 64 -13.50 -3.05 2.79
CA ALA A 64 -14.45 -2.03 3.27
C ALA A 64 -14.32 -1.77 4.78
N THR A 65 -13.93 -2.78 5.56
CA THR A 65 -13.74 -2.62 7.01
C THR A 65 -12.35 -2.14 7.42
N VAL A 66 -11.35 -2.35 6.57
CA VAL A 66 -9.98 -1.87 6.80
C VAL A 66 -9.85 -0.41 6.38
N ASN A 67 -10.48 -0.04 5.26
CA ASN A 67 -10.42 1.29 4.68
C ASN A 67 -11.41 2.29 5.32
N LYS A 68 -11.88 2.05 6.55
CA LYS A 68 -12.91 2.86 7.24
C LYS A 68 -12.58 4.35 7.31
N ASP A 69 -11.30 4.68 7.42
CA ASP A 69 -10.81 6.07 7.51
C ASP A 69 -10.29 6.61 6.17
N ILE A 70 -10.32 5.78 5.11
CA ILE A 70 -9.91 6.17 3.77
C ILE A 70 -11.12 6.77 3.07
N LYS A 71 -11.15 8.10 2.96
CA LYS A 71 -12.21 8.88 2.28
C LYS A 71 -12.27 8.70 0.75
N CYS A 72 -11.82 7.55 0.25
CA CYS A 72 -11.87 7.14 -1.14
C CYS A 72 -12.95 6.06 -1.36
N ALA A 73 -13.40 5.36 -0.30
CA ALA A 73 -14.24 4.17 -0.39
C ALA A 73 -15.74 4.43 -0.65
N SER A 74 -16.24 5.66 -0.53
CA SER A 74 -17.68 5.93 -0.59
C SER A 74 -18.21 6.50 -1.91
N GLU A 75 -17.35 6.71 -2.92
CA GLU A 75 -17.80 7.28 -4.20
C GLU A 75 -17.36 6.40 -5.37
N THR A 76 -18.34 5.71 -5.95
CA THR A 76 -18.18 4.93 -7.18
C THR A 76 -17.50 5.78 -8.26
N GLY A 77 -16.33 5.36 -8.72
CA GLY A 77 -15.62 5.96 -9.86
C GLY A 77 -14.49 6.92 -9.54
N LYS A 78 -14.06 7.06 -8.28
CA LYS A 78 -12.89 7.86 -7.91
C LYS A 78 -11.69 6.99 -7.52
N TRP A 79 -10.52 7.40 -7.98
CA TRP A 79 -9.24 6.72 -7.75
C TRP A 79 -8.49 7.41 -6.62
N CYS A 80 -7.70 6.69 -5.83
CA CYS A 80 -6.89 7.33 -4.80
C CYS A 80 -5.53 7.71 -5.41
N LEU A 81 -5.28 9.02 -5.59
CA LEU A 81 -3.99 9.56 -6.01
C LEU A 81 -3.45 10.45 -4.89
N PHE A 82 -2.24 10.16 -4.39
CA PHE A 82 -1.57 10.91 -3.32
C PHE A 82 -2.40 11.07 -2.03
N GLY A 83 -3.17 10.04 -1.66
CA GLY A 83 -3.99 10.05 -0.45
C GLY A 83 -5.26 10.91 -0.54
N HIS A 84 -5.56 11.46 -1.73
CA HIS A 84 -6.79 12.18 -2.03
C HIS A 84 -7.60 11.40 -3.08
N CYS A 85 -8.92 11.51 -3.00
CA CYS A 85 -9.87 10.93 -3.93
C CYS A 85 -9.93 11.82 -5.19
N VAL A 86 -9.59 11.30 -6.38
CA VAL A 86 -9.63 12.03 -7.67
C VAL A 86 -10.54 11.37 -8.69
#